data_AF-A0A353S920-F1
#
_entry.id   AF-A0A353S920-F1
#
_cell.length_a   1.000
_cell.length_b   1.000
_cell.length_c   1.000
_cell.angle_alpha   90.00
_cell.angle_beta   90.00
_cell.angle_gamma   90.00
#
_symmetry.space_group_name_H-M   'P 1'
#
loop_
_entity.id
_entity.type
_entity.pdbx_description
1 polymer ?
#
loop_
_entity_poly.entity_id
_entity_poly.type
_entity_poly.pdbx_seq_one_letter_code
_entity_poly.pdbx_strand_id
1 'polypeptide(L)'
;MVKKIAIISLSRGILGESFVQHEVKIGKQRLKDYGVEVVTTGHALKGMDYLAEHPESRAQDLLHALNDTSIDMIVCAIGGDDTYRLLPYLFEHEQLKKAV
;
A
#
# COMPACT_ATOMS: atom_id res chain seq x y z
N MET A 1 -2.58 -19.53 7.74
CA MET A 1 -1.16 -19.12 7.61
C MET A 1 -1.10 -18.12 6.47
N VAL A 2 -0.44 -16.98 6.65
CA VAL A 2 -0.33 -15.92 5.63
C VAL A 2 0.51 -16.46 4.46
N LYS A 3 -0.01 -16.36 3.22
CA LYS A 3 0.67 -16.79 1.99
C LYS A 3 0.96 -15.62 1.05
N LYS A 4 0.11 -14.60 1.02
CA LYS A 4 0.30 -13.42 0.16
C LYS A 4 0.16 -12.11 0.94
N ILE A 5 1.18 -11.27 0.81
CA ILE A 5 1.24 -9.94 1.43
C ILE A 5 1.19 -8.87 0.35
N ALA A 6 0.33 -7.87 0.53
CA ALA A 6 0.33 -6.65 -0.25
C ALA A 6 0.98 -5.49 0.51
N ILE A 7 1.98 -4.86 -0.11
CA ILE A 7 2.61 -3.64 0.40
C ILE A 7 1.91 -2.43 -0.22
N ILE A 8 1.47 -1.49 0.62
CA ILE A 8 0.68 -0.31 0.23
C ILE A 8 1.29 0.99 0.77
N SER A 9 1.15 2.10 0.05
CA SER A 9 1.67 3.41 0.47
C SER A 9 0.53 4.38 0.80
N LEU A 10 0.06 4.39 2.06
CA LEU A 10 -1.05 5.25 2.51
C LEU A 10 -0.61 6.62 3.04
N SER A 11 0.70 6.82 3.21
CA SER A 11 1.30 8.04 3.73
C SER A 11 2.39 8.52 2.77
N ARG A 12 3.67 8.54 3.15
CA ARG A 12 4.75 8.98 2.26
C ARG A 12 5.00 8.00 1.13
N GLY A 13 5.08 8.51 -0.10
CA GLY A 13 5.35 7.73 -1.31
C GLY A 13 6.80 7.28 -1.54
N ILE A 14 7.64 7.27 -0.48
CA ILE A 14 9.10 7.09 -0.62
C ILE A 14 9.50 5.71 -1.17
N LEU A 15 8.65 4.68 -1.04
CA LEU A 15 8.95 3.32 -1.49
C LEU A 15 9.23 3.24 -3.01
N GLY A 16 8.67 4.18 -3.80
CA GLY A 16 8.90 4.28 -5.24
C GLY A 16 10.20 4.96 -5.64
N GLU A 17 10.92 5.59 -4.70
CA GLU A 17 12.10 6.38 -5.02
C GLU A 17 13.31 5.52 -5.35
N SER A 18 14.15 6.00 -6.27
CA SER A 18 15.34 5.28 -6.72
C SER A 18 16.38 5.12 -5.60
N PHE A 19 16.51 6.10 -4.72
CA PHE A 19 17.52 6.10 -3.66
C PHE A 19 17.26 5.09 -2.54
N VAL A 20 16.01 4.63 -2.34
CA VAL A 20 15.67 3.59 -1.35
C VAL A 20 15.56 2.18 -1.93
N GLN A 21 15.77 1.98 -3.24
CA GLN A 21 15.55 0.67 -3.89
C GLN A 21 16.36 -0.47 -3.26
N HIS A 22 17.53 -0.16 -2.71
CA HIS A 22 18.35 -1.13 -2.00
C HIS A 22 17.66 -1.67 -0.72
N GLU A 23 16.98 -0.81 0.04
CA GLU A 23 16.20 -1.18 1.23
C GLU A 23 14.96 -1.99 0.83
N VAL A 24 14.26 -1.55 -0.22
CA VAL A 24 13.07 -2.24 -0.76
C VAL A 24 13.41 -3.67 -1.18
N LYS A 25 14.54 -3.87 -1.86
CA LYS A 25 15.02 -5.19 -2.27
C LYS A 25 15.28 -6.09 -1.07
N ILE A 26 15.95 -5.57 -0.03
CA ILE A 26 16.23 -6.32 1.21
C ILE A 26 14.94 -6.70 1.92
N GLY A 27 14.00 -5.75 2.10
CA GLY A 27 12.72 -6.01 2.76
C GLY A 27 11.88 -7.06 2.03
N LYS A 28 11.75 -6.93 0.70
CA LYS A 28 11.05 -7.93 -0.13
C LYS A 28 11.71 -9.31 -0.06
N GLN A 29 13.04 -9.38 -0.05
CA GLN A 29 13.74 -10.66 0.07
C GLN A 29 13.48 -11.32 1.42
N ARG A 30 13.57 -10.58 2.53
CA ARG A 30 13.29 -11.12 3.87
C ARG A 30 11.88 -11.68 4.00
N LEU A 31 10.89 -11.01 3.43
CA LEU A 31 9.52 -11.53 3.39
C LEU A 31 9.45 -12.82 2.56
N LYS A 32 10.03 -12.84 1.36
CA LYS A 32 10.09 -14.05 0.52
C LYS A 32 10.79 -15.23 1.21
N ASP A 33 11.81 -14.97 2.03
CA ASP A 33 12.53 -15.98 2.80
C ASP A 33 11.63 -16.65 3.88
N TYR A 34 10.55 -16.00 4.30
CA TYR A 34 9.49 -16.62 5.12
C TYR A 34 8.50 -17.48 4.30
N GLY A 35 8.71 -17.61 2.98
CA GLY A 35 7.85 -18.41 2.10
C GLY A 35 6.54 -17.72 1.71
N VAL A 36 6.44 -16.40 1.86
CA VAL A 36 5.26 -15.61 1.45
C VAL A 36 5.47 -14.94 0.10
N GLU A 37 4.43 -14.91 -0.72
CA GLU A 37 4.35 -14.06 -1.90
C GLU A 37 4.22 -12.59 -1.46
N VAL A 38 4.95 -11.70 -2.13
CA VAL A 38 4.96 -10.26 -1.81
C VAL A 38 4.67 -9.47 -3.07
N VAL A 39 3.57 -8.72 -3.05
CA VAL A 39 3.14 -7.82 -4.12
C VAL A 39 3.10 -6.38 -3.63
N THR A 40 3.19 -5.43 -4.55
CA THR A 40 2.91 -4.00 -4.30
C THR A 40 1.62 -3.64 -5.02
N THR A 41 0.76 -2.86 -4.39
CA THR A 41 -0.47 -2.36 -5.04
C THR A 41 -0.13 -1.37 -6.16
N GLY A 42 -1.12 -1.07 -7.02
CA GLY A 42 -0.91 -0.40 -8.30
C GLY A 42 -0.32 1.01 -8.19
N HIS A 43 -0.50 1.69 -7.06
CA HIS A 43 0.00 3.06 -6.85
C HIS A 43 1.18 3.13 -5.88
N ALA A 44 1.44 2.08 -5.10
CA ALA A 44 2.39 2.09 -3.98
C ALA A 44 3.83 2.53 -4.34
N LEU A 45 4.24 2.39 -5.60
CA LEU A 45 5.59 2.72 -6.11
C LEU A 45 5.62 3.95 -7.03
N LYS A 46 4.56 4.77 -7.07
CA LYS A 46 4.50 5.96 -7.96
C LYS A 46 5.33 7.16 -7.49
N GLY A 47 6.04 7.04 -6.37
CA GLY A 47 6.95 8.09 -5.86
C GLY A 47 6.27 9.10 -4.94
N MET A 48 7.08 9.96 -4.34
CA MET A 48 6.65 10.93 -3.32
C MET A 48 5.69 11.97 -3.89
N ASP A 49 6.05 12.59 -5.01
CA ASP A 49 5.28 13.71 -5.60
C ASP A 49 3.87 13.25 -5.99
N TYR A 50 3.78 12.15 -6.75
CA TYR A 50 2.49 11.60 -7.17
C TYR A 50 1.61 11.23 -5.98
N LEU A 51 2.14 10.51 -4.99
CA LEU A 51 1.31 10.04 -3.87
C LEU A 51 0.92 11.16 -2.91
N ALA A 52 1.70 12.24 -2.83
CA ALA A 52 1.32 13.45 -2.12
C ALA A 52 0.17 14.19 -2.83
N GLU A 53 0.16 14.23 -4.15
CA GLU A 53 -0.88 14.91 -4.93
C GLU A 53 -2.17 14.08 -5.09
N HIS A 54 -2.07 12.75 -5.02
CA HIS A 54 -3.16 11.81 -5.32
C HIS A 54 -3.62 10.95 -4.11
N PRO A 55 -4.25 11.53 -3.07
CA PRO A 55 -4.83 10.76 -1.96
C PRO A 55 -5.88 9.73 -2.40
N GLU A 56 -6.61 9.97 -3.50
CA GLU A 56 -7.57 9.04 -4.10
C GLU A 56 -6.90 7.75 -4.59
N SER A 57 -5.68 7.84 -5.11
CA SER A 57 -4.90 6.66 -5.54
C SER A 57 -4.48 5.82 -4.35
N ARG A 58 -4.14 6.45 -3.22
CA ARG A 58 -3.82 5.76 -1.96
C ARG A 58 -5.05 5.05 -1.39
N ALA A 59 -6.21 5.71 -1.41
CA ALA A 59 -7.48 5.08 -1.02
C ALA A 59 -7.85 3.91 -1.94
N GLN A 60 -7.67 4.05 -3.26
CA GLN A 60 -7.94 2.99 -4.22
C GLN A 60 -7.08 1.75 -3.95
N ASP A 61 -5.80 1.93 -3.63
CA ASP A 61 -4.91 0.82 -3.27
C ASP A 61 -5.39 0.08 -2.01
N LEU A 62 -5.85 0.80 -0.97
CA LEU A 62 -6.42 0.17 0.23
C LEU A 62 -7.69 -0.62 -0.10
N LEU A 63 -8.63 -0.01 -0.82
CA LEU A 63 -9.90 -0.65 -1.18
C LEU A 63 -9.69 -1.87 -2.07
N HIS A 64 -8.75 -1.80 -3.02
CA HIS A 64 -8.39 -2.94 -3.85
C HIS A 64 -7.77 -4.06 -3.00
N ALA A 65 -6.81 -3.74 -2.13
CA ALA A 65 -6.16 -4.73 -1.30
C ALA A 65 -7.12 -5.43 -0.33
N LEU A 66 -8.15 -4.74 0.18
CA LEU A 66 -9.18 -5.32 1.02
C LEU A 66 -10.17 -6.21 0.24
N ASN A 67 -10.49 -5.85 -1.01
CA ASN A 67 -11.41 -6.62 -1.86
C ASN A 67 -10.77 -7.84 -2.55
N ASP A 68 -9.45 -7.86 -2.71
CA ASP A 68 -8.74 -9.00 -3.32
C ASP A 68 -8.60 -10.14 -2.32
N THR A 69 -9.47 -11.15 -2.46
CA THR A 69 -9.52 -12.35 -1.60
C THR A 69 -8.28 -13.23 -1.68
N SER A 70 -7.34 -12.96 -2.60
CA SER A 70 -6.04 -13.62 -2.63
C SER A 70 -5.02 -13.03 -1.65
N ILE A 71 -5.24 -11.81 -1.13
CA ILE A 71 -4.35 -11.14 -0.18
C ILE A 71 -4.71 -11.58 1.24
N ASP A 72 -3.76 -12.18 1.95
CA ASP A 72 -3.95 -12.61 3.34
C ASP A 72 -3.57 -11.52 4.35
N MET A 73 -2.75 -10.55 3.94
CA MET A 73 -2.23 -9.52 4.83
C MET A 73 -1.83 -8.25 4.05
N ILE A 74 -2.12 -7.10 4.63
CA ILE A 74 -1.73 -5.78 4.13
C ILE A 74 -0.64 -5.21 5.03
N VAL A 75 0.45 -4.73 4.44
CA VAL A 75 1.56 -4.08 5.15
C VAL A 75 1.75 -2.66 4.62
N CYS A 76 1.65 -1.67 5.50
CA CYS A 76 1.96 -0.29 5.14
C CYS A 76 3.47 -0.13 4.88
N ALA A 77 3.82 0.50 3.77
CA ALA A 77 5.21 0.72 3.35
C ALA A 77 6.00 1.56 4.37
N ILE A 78 5.43 2.71 4.76
CA ILE A 78 5.98 3.61 5.77
C ILE A 78 4.88 4.59 6.24
N GLY A 79 5.13 5.28 7.35
CA GLY A 79 4.29 6.38 7.82
C GLY A 79 4.45 7.70 7.06
N GLY A 80 4.03 8.79 7.69
CA GLY A 80 3.98 10.15 7.16
C GLY A 80 3.06 10.99 8.04
N ASP A 81 2.42 12.00 7.48
CA ASP A 81 1.62 12.98 8.24
C ASP A 81 0.26 13.33 7.61
N ASP A 82 -0.04 12.89 6.38
CA ASP A 82 -1.20 13.38 5.63
C ASP A 82 -2.26 12.32 5.29
N THR A 83 -2.20 11.12 5.87
CA THR A 83 -3.13 10.02 5.54
C THR A 83 -4.61 10.33 5.87
N TYR A 84 -4.86 11.33 6.72
CA TYR A 84 -6.22 11.85 6.99
C TYR A 84 -6.94 12.32 5.71
N ARG A 85 -6.19 12.69 4.65
CA ARG A 85 -6.75 13.10 3.36
C ARG A 85 -7.49 11.98 2.62
N LEU A 86 -7.33 10.72 3.05
CA LEU A 86 -8.07 9.59 2.47
C LEU A 86 -9.53 9.54 2.94
N LEU A 87 -9.91 10.27 3.99
CA LEU A 87 -11.24 10.17 4.62
C LEU A 87 -12.41 10.31 3.62
N PRO A 88 -12.48 11.31 2.71
CA PRO A 88 -13.58 11.42 1.76
C PRO A 88 -13.68 10.19 0.84
N TYR A 89 -12.54 9.70 0.35
CA TYR A 89 -12.46 8.56 -0.58
C TYR A 89 -12.79 7.21 0.06
N LEU A 90 -12.75 7.12 1.39
CA LEU A 90 -13.05 5.90 2.13
C LEU A 90 -14.47 5.91 2.72
N PHE A 91 -15.00 7.08 3.09
CA PHE A 91 -16.20 7.16 3.93
C PHE A 91 -17.38 7.92 3.30
N GLU A 92 -17.17 8.82 2.34
CA GLU A 92 -18.26 9.67 1.78
C GLU A 92 -19.41 8.84 1.16
N HIS A 93 -19.08 7.68 0.61
CA HIS A 93 -20.03 6.74 0.00
C HIS A 93 -19.90 5.33 0.57
N GLU A 94 -19.44 5.22 1.83
CA GLU A 94 -19.21 3.95 2.53
C GLU A 94 -18.25 3.01 1.78
N GLN A 95 -17.31 3.54 0.99
CA GLN A 95 -16.43 2.73 0.14
C GLN A 95 -15.67 1.67 0.96
N LEU A 96 -15.12 2.06 2.12
CA LEU A 96 -14.38 1.17 2.99
C LEU A 96 -15.27 0.06 3.56
N LYS A 97 -16.47 0.42 4.04
CA LYS A 97 -17.44 -0.54 4.58
C LYS A 97 -17.88 -1.58 3.54
N LYS A 98 -17.92 -1.21 2.27
CA LYS A 98 -18.25 -2.12 1.16
C LYS A 98 -17.08 -3.04 0.77
N ALA A 99 -15.86 -2.73 1.20
CA ALA A 99 -14.66 -3.50 0.90
C ALA A 99 -14.31 -4.55 1.97
N VAL A 100 -15.09 -4.63 3.06
CA VAL A 100 -14.91 -5.58 4.18
C VAL A 100 -16.15 -6.41 4.42
#